data_AF-A0A939DYI6-F1
#
_entry.id   AF-A0A939DYI6-F1
#
_cell.length_a   1.000
_cell.length_b   1.000
_cell.length_c   1.000
_cell.angle_alpha   90.00
_cell.angle_beta   90.00
_cell.angle_gamma   90.00
#
_symmetry.space_group_name_H-M   'P 1'
#
loop_
_entity.id
_entity.type
_entity.pdbx_description
1 polymer ?
#
loop_
_entity_poly.entity_id
_entity_poly.type
_entity_poly.pdbx_seq_one_letter_code
_entity_poly.pdbx_strand_id
1 'polypeptide(L)'
;MGYTKKRYGGIVPGLLFGAAAGIAAGSLVLAPAIPGFSGVEDKNALDEATRKARQAENESAIIRAQSTAADAFIHDQSPAIVEGMLTDVAVAVIVAPGAAEEDVAAVTELLGTAGATVTGRIGLEEKFFDRSGADQLETIATSVLPAGSTLSQARLDPGVHAGELLAASLMQQPATGTPYATDGERAIVLNSLTDAGYIADPGEISPARAAVIIFGPDDGSGDEFATRAKARFADGFAGTGKAVVAAGPVVSASDTGVIGLIRAAGTPGLTTIDSLSKAYGRLGVVVAVRGELEGRDGAFGAAASATAAVPPVPVGPPPAIRPDTRDSDEATPDADNRDADSPAGEQQPAADNPQPPAPPAPAADGAAPAPAE
;
A
#
# COMPACT_ATOMS: atom_id res chain seq x y z
N MET A 1 -6.38 -53.76 -15.59
CA MET A 1 -5.23 -52.86 -15.36
C MET A 1 -5.62 -51.81 -14.34
N GLY A 2 -4.74 -51.43 -13.43
CA GLY A 2 -4.96 -50.32 -12.51
C GLY A 2 -3.70 -49.46 -12.42
N TYR A 3 -3.88 -48.14 -12.31
CA TYR A 3 -2.78 -47.20 -12.09
C TYR A 3 -3.15 -46.15 -11.03
N THR A 4 -2.71 -46.45 -9.81
CA THR A 4 -2.06 -45.53 -8.87
C THR A 4 -2.65 -44.13 -8.67
N LYS A 5 -3.27 -43.90 -7.50
CA LYS A 5 -3.46 -42.56 -6.92
C LYS A 5 -2.12 -41.81 -6.87
N LYS A 6 -1.99 -40.66 -7.55
CA LYS A 6 -0.99 -39.65 -7.16
C LYS A 6 -1.41 -39.05 -5.82
N ARG A 7 -0.59 -39.22 -4.79
CA ARG A 7 -0.65 -38.39 -3.57
C ARG A 7 0.09 -37.09 -3.87
N TYR A 8 -0.57 -35.96 -3.73
CA TYR A 8 0.15 -34.70 -3.56
C TYR A 8 0.64 -34.64 -2.11
N GLY A 9 1.97 -34.65 -1.93
CA GLY A 9 2.56 -33.96 -0.80
C GLY A 9 2.51 -32.45 -1.06
N GLY A 10 2.69 -31.60 -0.07
CA GLY A 10 2.86 -31.90 1.35
C GLY A 10 2.86 -30.57 2.09
N ILE A 11 1.94 -30.40 3.04
CA ILE A 11 1.80 -29.13 3.75
C ILE A 11 3.06 -28.92 4.60
N VAL A 12 3.84 -27.90 4.28
CA VAL A 12 4.90 -27.39 5.17
C VAL A 12 4.21 -26.44 6.16
N PRO A 13 4.08 -26.81 7.45
CA PRO A 13 3.57 -25.88 8.45
C PRO A 13 4.62 -24.79 8.69
N GLY A 14 4.32 -23.56 8.27
CA GLY A 14 5.19 -22.41 8.57
C GLY A 14 5.26 -22.17 10.08
N LEU A 15 6.47 -22.23 10.66
CA LEU A 15 6.67 -21.86 12.06
C LEU A 15 6.62 -20.33 12.22
N LEU A 16 5.59 -19.85 12.90
CA LEU A 16 5.48 -18.45 13.29
C LEU A 16 6.25 -18.21 14.60
N PHE A 17 7.44 -17.62 14.51
CA PHE A 17 8.22 -17.16 15.68
C PHE A 17 7.95 -15.68 15.97
N GLY A 18 6.86 -15.39 16.68
CA GLY A 18 6.59 -14.06 17.23
C GLY A 18 7.28 -13.85 18.58
N ALA A 19 8.45 -13.20 18.59
CA ALA A 19 9.26 -12.97 19.80
C ALA A 19 9.22 -11.49 20.24
N ALA A 20 8.07 -11.04 20.76
CA ALA A 20 7.86 -9.66 21.23
C ALA A 20 8.52 -9.41 22.61
N ALA A 21 9.82 -9.17 22.62
CA ALA A 21 10.60 -8.89 23.84
C ALA A 21 10.44 -7.42 24.32
N GLY A 22 9.28 -7.09 24.90
CA GLY A 22 9.02 -5.78 25.49
C GLY A 22 9.81 -5.53 26.78
N ILE A 23 10.93 -4.82 26.71
CA ILE A 23 11.79 -4.53 27.87
C ILE A 23 11.21 -3.36 28.68
N ALA A 24 10.51 -3.68 29.78
CA ALA A 24 10.01 -2.70 30.76
C ALA A 24 11.12 -2.16 31.70
N ALA A 25 12.11 -1.45 31.15
CA ALA A 25 13.20 -0.83 31.91
C ALA A 25 12.87 0.62 32.31
N GLY A 26 11.99 0.81 33.30
CA GLY A 26 11.45 2.16 33.59
C GLY A 26 10.85 2.40 34.99
N SER A 27 11.42 1.84 36.07
CA SER A 27 10.83 2.01 37.41
C SER A 27 11.79 2.01 38.63
N LEU A 28 13.12 1.94 38.45
CA LEU A 28 14.09 1.81 39.57
C LEU A 28 15.25 2.83 39.57
N VAL A 29 14.96 4.10 39.26
CA VAL A 29 15.88 5.21 39.55
C VAL A 29 15.14 6.41 40.15
N LEU A 30 14.82 6.35 41.45
CA LEU A 30 14.90 7.52 42.34
C LEU A 30 14.87 7.08 43.81
N ALA A 31 16.02 7.12 44.49
CA ALA A 31 16.12 6.89 45.92
C ALA A 31 16.32 8.24 46.64
N PRO A 32 15.36 8.73 47.46
CA PRO A 32 15.60 9.87 48.33
C PRO A 32 16.51 9.43 49.49
N ALA A 33 17.71 10.00 49.58
CA ALA A 33 18.67 9.65 50.63
C ALA A 33 18.20 10.17 52.01
N ILE A 34 17.64 9.30 52.84
CA ILE A 34 17.28 9.60 54.24
C ILE A 34 18.51 9.37 55.13
N PRO A 35 19.04 10.39 55.82
CA PRO A 35 20.13 10.21 56.78
C PRO A 35 19.64 9.41 58.01
N GLY A 36 20.14 8.19 58.18
CA GLY A 36 19.83 7.36 59.37
C GLY A 36 19.62 5.87 59.11
N PHE A 37 19.60 5.40 57.86
CA PHE A 37 19.41 3.98 57.56
C PHE A 37 20.68 3.15 57.85
N SER A 38 20.54 2.05 58.61
CA SER A 38 21.67 1.22 59.04
C SER A 38 22.17 0.32 57.91
N GLY A 39 23.42 0.49 57.49
CA GLY A 39 23.99 -0.11 56.27
C GLY A 39 24.31 -1.62 56.33
N VAL A 40 23.31 -2.46 56.58
CA VAL A 40 23.45 -3.94 56.57
C VAL A 40 22.43 -4.62 55.64
N GLU A 41 21.27 -4.01 55.40
CA GLU A 41 20.06 -4.75 55.01
C GLU A 41 19.73 -4.89 53.52
N ASP A 42 20.61 -4.50 52.58
CA ASP A 42 20.28 -4.63 51.14
C ASP A 42 21.39 -5.14 50.19
N LYS A 43 22.39 -5.85 50.72
CA LYS A 43 23.31 -6.63 49.85
C LYS A 43 22.56 -7.72 49.07
N ASN A 44 21.56 -8.34 49.69
CA ASN A 44 20.82 -9.45 49.08
C ASN A 44 20.00 -9.02 47.86
N ALA A 45 19.28 -7.87 47.90
CA ALA A 45 18.55 -7.42 46.71
C ALA A 45 19.48 -6.80 45.67
N LEU A 46 20.61 -6.19 46.05
CA LEU A 46 21.64 -5.79 45.08
C LEU A 46 22.22 -7.00 44.35
N ASP A 47 22.56 -8.08 45.06
CA ASP A 47 23.04 -9.34 44.48
C ASP A 47 21.94 -10.06 43.67
N GLU A 48 20.67 -9.93 44.05
CA GLU A 48 19.53 -10.45 43.28
C GLU A 48 19.27 -9.65 42.00
N ALA A 49 19.25 -8.31 42.08
CA ALA A 49 19.14 -7.42 40.92
C ALA A 49 20.30 -7.64 39.95
N THR A 50 21.54 -7.76 40.45
CA THR A 50 22.73 -8.05 39.63
C THR A 50 22.74 -9.47 39.06
N ARG A 51 21.98 -10.42 39.63
CA ARG A 51 21.71 -11.74 39.02
C ARG A 51 20.62 -11.67 37.97
N LYS A 52 19.51 -10.97 38.23
CA LYS A 52 18.39 -10.74 37.29
C LYS A 52 18.84 -9.98 36.04
N ALA A 53 19.65 -8.93 36.20
CA ALA A 53 20.25 -8.19 35.10
C ALA A 53 21.10 -9.10 34.22
N ARG A 54 22.06 -9.83 34.79
CA ARG A 54 22.91 -10.79 34.05
C ARG A 54 22.12 -11.95 33.42
N GLN A 55 21.01 -12.37 34.02
CA GLN A 55 20.10 -13.33 33.40
C GLN A 55 19.41 -12.73 32.17
N ALA A 56 18.83 -11.53 32.28
CA ALA A 56 18.16 -10.84 31.17
C ALA A 56 19.14 -10.45 30.05
N GLU A 57 20.40 -10.12 30.37
CA GLU A 57 21.48 -9.90 29.41
C GLU A 57 21.81 -11.19 28.63
N ASN A 58 22.00 -12.31 29.33
CA ASN A 58 22.25 -13.61 28.71
C ASN A 58 21.08 -14.07 27.84
N GLU A 59 19.85 -13.93 28.33
CA GLU A 59 18.62 -14.27 27.60
C GLU A 59 18.46 -13.40 26.35
N SER A 60 18.69 -12.08 26.47
CA SER A 60 18.72 -11.15 25.33
C SER A 60 19.81 -11.52 24.32
N ALA A 61 20.99 -11.95 24.77
CA ALA A 61 22.08 -12.38 23.89
C ALA A 61 21.72 -13.67 23.13
N ILE A 62 21.09 -14.64 23.79
CA ILE A 62 20.60 -15.88 23.17
C ILE A 62 19.51 -15.57 22.13
N ILE A 63 18.52 -14.75 22.47
CA ILE A 63 17.43 -14.36 21.57
C ILE A 63 17.99 -13.61 20.34
N ARG A 64 18.92 -12.67 20.54
CA ARG A 64 19.60 -11.97 19.43
C ARG A 64 20.36 -12.94 18.54
N ALA A 65 21.15 -13.86 19.11
CA ALA A 65 21.91 -14.83 18.32
C ALA A 65 21.00 -15.77 17.51
N GLN A 66 19.90 -16.25 18.10
CA GLN A 66 18.90 -17.07 17.40
C GLN A 66 18.19 -16.28 16.30
N SER A 67 17.79 -15.04 16.58
CA SER A 67 17.17 -14.14 15.59
C SER A 67 18.12 -13.84 14.42
N THR A 68 19.39 -13.54 14.68
CA THR A 68 20.40 -13.32 13.63
C THR A 68 20.64 -14.56 12.79
N ALA A 69 20.72 -15.75 13.39
CA ALA A 69 20.88 -17.00 12.66
C ALA A 69 19.65 -17.35 11.78
N ALA A 70 18.44 -17.08 12.28
CA ALA A 70 17.21 -17.28 11.50
C ALA A 70 17.09 -16.27 10.36
N ASP A 71 17.42 -14.99 10.59
CA ASP A 71 17.36 -13.94 9.58
C ASP A 71 18.44 -14.13 8.49
N ALA A 72 19.63 -14.61 8.85
CA ALA A 72 20.67 -15.02 7.89
C ALA A 72 20.22 -16.21 7.02
N PHE A 73 19.53 -17.21 7.60
CA PHE A 73 18.93 -18.28 6.79
C PHE A 73 17.84 -17.74 5.84
N ILE A 74 17.01 -16.80 6.30
CA ILE A 74 15.98 -16.19 5.44
C ILE A 74 16.62 -15.36 4.32
N HIS A 75 17.69 -14.60 4.61
CA HIS A 75 18.51 -13.91 3.60
C HIS A 75 18.97 -14.88 2.51
N ASP A 76 19.64 -15.97 2.90
CA ASP A 76 20.24 -16.94 1.97
C ASP A 76 19.20 -17.73 1.16
N GLN A 77 17.93 -17.78 1.59
CA GLN A 77 16.83 -18.39 0.83
C GLN A 77 15.99 -17.36 0.05
N SER A 78 16.03 -16.07 0.40
CA SER A 78 15.15 -15.04 -0.18
C SER A 78 15.22 -14.95 -1.71
N PRO A 79 16.40 -14.96 -2.37
CA PRO A 79 16.50 -14.96 -3.83
C PRO A 79 15.70 -16.08 -4.50
N ALA A 80 15.85 -17.32 -4.01
CA ALA A 80 15.15 -18.50 -4.55
C ALA A 80 13.66 -18.58 -4.16
N ILE A 81 13.23 -17.80 -3.15
CA ILE A 81 11.82 -17.64 -2.81
C ILE A 81 11.15 -16.64 -3.75
N VAL A 82 11.81 -15.53 -4.09
CA VAL A 82 11.19 -14.45 -4.89
C VAL A 82 11.34 -14.61 -6.41
N GLU A 83 12.23 -15.48 -6.88
CA GLU A 83 12.56 -15.64 -8.31
C GLU A 83 11.30 -15.69 -9.21
N GLY A 84 11.16 -14.71 -10.10
CA GLY A 84 10.04 -14.60 -11.04
C GLY A 84 8.67 -14.21 -10.44
N MET A 85 8.57 -13.83 -9.16
CA MET A 85 7.31 -13.38 -8.57
C MET A 85 6.77 -12.07 -9.16
N LEU A 86 7.66 -11.23 -9.70
CA LEU A 86 7.41 -9.88 -10.21
C LEU A 86 7.90 -9.69 -11.67
N THR A 87 8.06 -10.78 -12.44
CA THR A 87 8.35 -10.71 -13.88
C THR A 87 7.39 -9.77 -14.60
N ASP A 88 7.93 -8.90 -15.47
CA ASP A 88 7.19 -7.87 -16.21
C ASP A 88 6.44 -6.83 -15.33
N VAL A 89 6.76 -6.74 -14.03
CA VAL A 89 6.26 -5.70 -13.14
C VAL A 89 7.23 -4.53 -13.09
N ALA A 90 6.76 -3.37 -13.55
CA ALA A 90 7.41 -2.08 -13.33
C ALA A 90 7.19 -1.59 -11.89
N VAL A 91 8.24 -1.26 -11.14
CA VAL A 91 8.17 -0.84 -9.73
C VAL A 91 8.92 0.48 -9.49
N ALA A 92 8.26 1.46 -8.89
CA ALA A 92 8.91 2.69 -8.42
C ALA A 92 9.37 2.53 -6.97
N VAL A 93 10.58 3.02 -6.65
CA VAL A 93 11.10 3.07 -5.28
C VAL A 93 11.14 4.54 -4.83
N ILE A 94 10.36 4.87 -3.80
CA ILE A 94 10.34 6.19 -3.17
C ILE A 94 11.05 6.06 -1.81
N VAL A 95 11.94 7.00 -1.50
CA VAL A 95 12.82 6.95 -0.33
C VAL A 95 12.61 8.22 0.48
N ALA A 96 12.04 8.10 1.67
CA ALA A 96 11.83 9.23 2.57
C ALA A 96 13.08 9.53 3.42
N PRO A 97 13.21 10.75 3.99
CA PRO A 97 14.35 11.13 4.81
C PRO A 97 14.64 10.16 5.95
N GLY A 98 15.93 9.89 6.18
CA GLY A 98 16.41 8.98 7.21
C GLY A 98 16.30 7.48 6.88
N ALA A 99 15.79 7.10 5.70
CA ALA A 99 15.86 5.71 5.23
C ALA A 99 17.33 5.23 5.14
N ALA A 100 17.61 4.01 5.60
CA ALA A 100 18.95 3.45 5.58
C ALA A 100 19.33 2.98 4.17
N GLU A 101 20.49 3.38 3.66
CA GLU A 101 20.93 3.04 2.30
C GLU A 101 21.03 1.51 2.08
N GLU A 102 21.43 0.75 3.10
CA GLU A 102 21.47 -0.72 3.00
C GLU A 102 20.08 -1.37 2.89
N ASP A 103 19.05 -0.79 3.50
CA ASP A 103 17.67 -1.26 3.40
C ASP A 103 17.15 -0.99 1.98
N VAL A 104 17.36 0.21 1.46
CA VAL A 104 16.93 0.59 0.11
C VAL A 104 17.65 -0.23 -0.95
N ALA A 105 18.97 -0.39 -0.84
CA ALA A 105 19.78 -1.16 -1.80
C ALA A 105 19.35 -2.63 -1.82
N ALA A 106 19.22 -3.27 -0.65
CA ALA A 106 18.84 -4.69 -0.57
C ALA A 106 17.39 -4.95 -0.99
N VAL A 107 16.44 -4.02 -0.75
CA VAL A 107 15.09 -4.10 -1.31
C VAL A 107 15.13 -3.97 -2.84
N THR A 108 15.91 -3.04 -3.37
CA THR A 108 16.04 -2.81 -4.82
C THR A 108 16.64 -4.04 -5.52
N GLU A 109 17.67 -4.65 -4.93
CA GLU A 109 18.29 -5.88 -5.42
C GLU A 109 17.32 -7.08 -5.38
N LEU A 110 16.55 -7.24 -4.30
CA LEU A 110 15.60 -8.34 -4.17
C LEU A 110 14.37 -8.17 -5.06
N LEU A 111 13.93 -6.94 -5.34
CA LEU A 111 12.93 -6.64 -6.37
C LEU A 111 13.44 -7.05 -7.77
N GLY A 112 14.66 -6.67 -8.13
CA GLY A 112 15.29 -7.09 -9.40
C GLY A 112 15.44 -8.61 -9.51
N THR A 113 15.83 -9.27 -8.42
CA THR A 113 15.91 -10.74 -8.30
C THR A 113 14.55 -11.41 -8.50
N ALA A 114 13.46 -10.74 -8.11
CA ALA A 114 12.10 -11.21 -8.34
C ALA A 114 11.61 -11.03 -9.80
N GLY A 115 12.43 -10.46 -10.68
CA GLY A 115 12.09 -10.15 -12.07
C GLY A 115 11.44 -8.78 -12.28
N ALA A 116 11.37 -7.93 -11.24
CA ALA A 116 10.82 -6.58 -11.36
C ALA A 116 11.77 -5.65 -12.11
N THR A 117 11.21 -4.77 -12.94
CA THR A 117 11.93 -3.63 -13.51
C THR A 117 11.76 -2.44 -12.58
N VAL A 118 12.80 -2.09 -11.82
CA VAL A 118 12.80 -0.87 -11.01
C VAL A 118 12.91 0.34 -11.95
N THR A 119 11.85 1.16 -12.03
CA THR A 119 11.72 2.20 -13.06
C THR A 119 12.35 3.53 -12.70
N GLY A 120 12.75 3.71 -11.45
CA GLY A 120 13.36 4.91 -10.91
C GLY A 120 13.42 4.86 -9.38
N ARG A 121 14.32 5.66 -8.80
CA ARG A 121 14.46 5.83 -7.36
C ARG A 121 14.32 7.32 -7.01
N ILE A 122 13.24 7.68 -6.34
CA ILE A 122 12.94 9.07 -5.96
C ILE A 122 13.36 9.26 -4.50
N GLY A 123 14.41 10.05 -4.26
CA GLY A 123 14.74 10.53 -2.92
C GLY A 123 13.87 11.74 -2.57
N LEU A 124 13.11 11.69 -1.48
CA LEU A 124 12.38 12.82 -0.94
C LEU A 124 13.26 13.53 0.10
N GLU A 125 13.33 14.85 0.02
CA GLU A 125 14.14 15.68 0.93
C GLU A 125 13.39 16.00 2.23
N GLU A 126 14.10 16.41 3.29
CA GLU A 126 13.50 16.82 4.57
C GLU A 126 12.45 17.93 4.38
N LYS A 127 12.70 18.85 3.44
CA LYS A 127 11.79 19.93 3.03
C LYS A 127 10.41 19.43 2.55
N PHE A 128 10.30 18.20 2.06
CA PHE A 128 9.03 17.60 1.64
C PHE A 128 8.04 17.44 2.81
N PHE A 129 8.55 17.30 4.02
CA PHE A 129 7.75 17.06 5.23
C PHE A 129 7.82 18.22 6.24
N ASP A 130 8.60 19.27 5.95
CA ASP A 130 8.72 20.48 6.77
C ASP A 130 7.52 21.42 6.60
N ARG A 131 7.00 21.97 7.70
CA ARG A 131 5.86 22.91 7.70
C ARG A 131 6.13 24.19 6.91
N SER A 132 7.36 24.67 6.89
CA SER A 132 7.79 25.83 6.09
C SER A 132 7.83 25.54 4.59
N GLY A 133 7.92 24.27 4.20
CA GLY A 133 7.83 23.82 2.81
C GLY A 133 6.40 23.62 2.30
N ALA A 134 5.41 23.50 3.19
CA ALA A 134 4.06 23.03 2.85
C ALA A 134 3.32 23.91 1.82
N ASP A 135 3.24 25.23 2.04
CA ASP A 135 2.50 26.14 1.15
C ASP A 135 3.06 26.19 -0.28
N GLN A 136 4.40 26.13 -0.41
CA GLN A 136 5.05 26.05 -1.72
C GLN A 136 4.86 24.68 -2.37
N LEU A 137 4.86 23.58 -1.60
CA LEU A 137 4.63 22.23 -2.12
C LEU A 137 3.19 22.09 -2.65
N GLU A 138 2.20 22.61 -1.92
CA GLU A 138 0.80 22.70 -2.34
C GLU A 138 0.62 23.57 -3.61
N THR A 139 1.34 24.69 -3.67
CA THR A 139 1.35 25.57 -4.86
C THR A 139 1.90 24.85 -6.09
N ILE A 140 2.94 24.02 -5.93
CA ILE A 140 3.47 23.18 -7.02
C ILE A 140 2.44 22.11 -7.38
N ALA A 141 1.93 21.34 -6.41
CA ALA A 141 1.00 20.25 -6.64
C ALA A 141 -0.27 20.67 -7.39
N THR A 142 -0.79 21.86 -7.10
CA THR A 142 -1.94 22.45 -7.80
C THR A 142 -1.60 23.06 -9.17
N SER A 143 -0.33 23.41 -9.43
CA SER A 143 0.11 24.06 -10.68
C SER A 143 0.59 23.10 -11.77
N VAL A 144 1.14 21.93 -11.42
CA VAL A 144 1.72 20.96 -12.36
C VAL A 144 1.01 19.59 -12.40
N LEU A 145 -0.20 19.51 -11.86
CA LEU A 145 -1.00 18.27 -11.86
C LEU A 145 -1.24 17.72 -13.29
N PRO A 146 -0.92 16.44 -13.58
CA PRO A 146 -1.14 15.84 -14.89
C PRO A 146 -2.62 15.84 -15.33
N ALA A 147 -2.87 15.95 -16.64
CA ALA A 147 -4.20 16.05 -17.20
C ALA A 147 -5.07 14.81 -16.87
N GLY A 148 -6.31 15.07 -16.44
CA GLY A 148 -7.23 14.00 -16.01
C GLY A 148 -7.00 13.46 -14.61
N SER A 149 -5.93 13.87 -13.92
CA SER A 149 -5.74 13.61 -12.48
C SER A 149 -6.43 14.68 -11.63
N THR A 150 -6.74 14.34 -10.38
CA THR A 150 -7.41 15.24 -9.42
C THR A 150 -6.83 15.08 -8.01
N LEU A 151 -6.72 16.19 -7.28
CA LEU A 151 -6.38 16.21 -5.86
C LEU A 151 -7.65 16.10 -5.00
N SER A 152 -7.53 15.54 -3.79
CA SER A 152 -8.66 15.22 -2.92
C SER A 152 -9.26 16.43 -2.21
N GLN A 153 -10.35 16.95 -2.78
CA GLN A 153 -11.16 18.03 -2.18
C GLN A 153 -11.66 17.76 -0.74
N ALA A 154 -11.59 16.52 -0.26
CA ALA A 154 -11.96 16.11 1.10
C ALA A 154 -10.76 15.93 2.06
N ARG A 155 -9.51 15.93 1.56
CA ARG A 155 -8.28 15.66 2.32
C ARG A 155 -7.21 16.72 2.02
N LEU A 156 -7.49 17.96 2.41
CA LEU A 156 -6.65 19.15 2.17
C LEU A 156 -5.33 19.19 3.00
N ASP A 157 -4.80 18.03 3.38
CA ASP A 157 -3.49 17.88 4.01
C ASP A 157 -2.41 17.97 2.90
N PRO A 158 -1.45 18.92 2.91
CA PRO A 158 -0.46 19.06 1.82
C PRO A 158 0.36 17.79 1.55
N GLY A 159 0.59 16.95 2.58
CA GLY A 159 1.19 15.64 2.41
C GLY A 159 0.34 14.68 1.55
N VAL A 160 -0.99 14.71 1.70
CA VAL A 160 -1.91 13.91 0.86
C VAL A 160 -1.83 14.37 -0.59
N HIS A 161 -1.95 15.68 -0.84
CA HIS A 161 -1.89 16.24 -2.19
C HIS A 161 -0.53 15.98 -2.88
N ALA A 162 0.58 16.09 -2.15
CA ALA A 162 1.91 15.76 -2.67
C ALA A 162 2.07 14.25 -2.97
N GLY A 163 1.41 13.39 -2.19
CA GLY A 163 1.29 11.95 -2.46
C GLY A 163 0.47 11.65 -3.71
N GLU A 164 -0.69 12.29 -3.84
CA GLU A 164 -1.59 12.16 -5.00
C GLU A 164 -0.92 12.67 -6.29
N LEU A 165 -0.17 13.78 -6.22
CA LEU A 165 0.66 14.31 -7.31
C LEU A 165 1.74 13.33 -7.75
N LEU A 166 2.56 12.83 -6.83
CA LEU A 166 3.65 11.91 -7.19
C LEU A 166 3.11 10.57 -7.69
N ALA A 167 2.00 10.07 -7.16
CA ALA A 167 1.32 8.89 -7.70
C ALA A 167 0.79 9.15 -9.12
N ALA A 168 0.10 10.26 -9.36
CA ALA A 168 -0.35 10.67 -10.70
C ALA A 168 0.81 10.86 -11.70
N SER A 169 2.01 11.19 -11.21
CA SER A 169 3.19 11.36 -12.04
C SER A 169 3.93 10.05 -12.33
N LEU A 170 3.99 9.15 -11.35
CA LEU A 170 4.85 7.96 -11.39
C LEU A 170 4.13 6.67 -11.79
N MET A 171 2.79 6.60 -11.67
CA MET A 171 2.06 5.32 -11.73
C MET A 171 1.33 5.09 -13.05
N GLN A 172 1.00 3.83 -13.29
CA GLN A 172 0.05 3.34 -14.30
C GLN A 172 -1.34 3.20 -13.66
N GLN A 173 -2.39 3.48 -14.44
CA GLN A 173 -3.78 3.26 -14.08
C GLN A 173 -4.07 1.75 -13.94
N PRO A 174 -4.50 1.25 -12.76
CA PRO A 174 -4.65 -0.20 -12.53
C PRO A 174 -5.63 -0.92 -13.46
N ALA A 175 -6.63 -0.20 -14.00
CA ALA A 175 -7.68 -0.75 -14.86
C ALA A 175 -7.31 -0.86 -16.35
N THR A 176 -6.23 -0.20 -16.79
CA THR A 176 -5.85 -0.09 -18.22
C THR A 176 -4.37 -0.38 -18.47
N GLY A 177 -3.50 -0.21 -17.48
CA GLY A 177 -2.04 -0.24 -17.64
C GLY A 177 -1.43 1.00 -18.30
N THR A 178 -2.24 2.01 -18.64
CA THR A 178 -1.72 3.27 -19.22
C THR A 178 -1.19 4.18 -18.12
N PRO A 179 -0.11 4.95 -18.34
CA PRO A 179 0.36 5.96 -17.40
C PRO A 179 -0.73 6.97 -16.99
N TYR A 180 -0.68 7.47 -15.76
CA TYR A 180 -1.50 8.62 -15.34
C TYR A 180 -1.03 9.94 -15.97
N ALA A 181 0.29 10.09 -16.22
CA ALA A 181 0.92 11.25 -16.83
C ALA A 181 1.67 10.87 -18.11
N THR A 182 1.66 11.75 -19.12
CA THR A 182 2.60 11.65 -20.25
C THR A 182 4.04 11.89 -19.80
N ASP A 183 5.02 11.53 -20.63
CA ASP A 183 6.44 11.74 -20.34
C ASP A 183 6.79 13.22 -20.14
N GLY A 184 6.12 14.13 -20.87
CA GLY A 184 6.27 15.57 -20.72
C GLY A 184 5.73 16.07 -19.37
N GLU A 185 4.52 15.65 -18.98
CA GLU A 185 3.93 16.04 -17.69
C GLU A 185 4.73 15.48 -16.51
N ARG A 186 5.14 14.20 -16.58
CA ARG A 186 5.98 13.55 -15.56
C ARG A 186 7.30 14.29 -15.39
N ALA A 187 7.97 14.68 -16.49
CA ALA A 187 9.18 15.48 -16.43
C ALA A 187 8.94 16.87 -15.83
N ILE A 188 7.83 17.55 -16.17
CA ILE A 188 7.46 18.85 -15.59
C ILE A 188 7.28 18.75 -14.08
N VAL A 189 6.60 17.72 -13.56
CA VAL A 189 6.40 17.54 -12.12
C VAL A 189 7.72 17.27 -11.41
N LEU A 190 8.50 16.30 -11.90
CA LEU A 190 9.75 15.89 -11.24
C LEU A 190 10.77 17.03 -11.25
N ASN A 191 10.92 17.75 -12.37
CA ASN A 191 11.79 18.92 -12.44
C ASN A 191 11.30 20.03 -11.49
N SER A 192 9.99 20.33 -11.43
CA SER A 192 9.45 21.36 -10.53
C SER A 192 9.68 21.04 -9.05
N LEU A 193 9.64 19.77 -8.66
CA LEU A 193 9.96 19.32 -7.30
C LEU A 193 11.48 19.34 -7.03
N THR A 194 12.30 19.04 -8.03
CA THR A 194 13.77 19.04 -7.93
C THR A 194 14.32 20.48 -7.83
N ASP A 195 13.90 21.38 -8.73
CA ASP A 195 14.28 22.80 -8.75
C ASP A 195 13.88 23.52 -7.46
N ALA A 196 12.79 23.09 -6.82
CA ALA A 196 12.31 23.63 -5.56
C ALA A 196 12.92 22.94 -4.32
N GLY A 197 13.77 21.92 -4.48
CA GLY A 197 14.47 21.23 -3.39
C GLY A 197 13.57 20.34 -2.53
N TYR A 198 12.56 19.69 -3.13
CA TYR A 198 11.69 18.72 -2.46
C TYR A 198 12.07 17.27 -2.73
N ILE A 199 12.69 16.99 -3.87
CA ILE A 199 13.25 15.69 -4.22
C ILE A 199 14.69 15.84 -4.73
N ALA A 200 15.50 14.82 -4.53
CA ALA A 200 16.76 14.67 -5.24
C ALA A 200 16.48 14.34 -6.72
N ASP A 201 17.37 14.77 -7.63
CA ASP A 201 17.31 14.45 -9.06
C ASP A 201 17.23 12.93 -9.27
N PRO A 202 16.10 12.40 -9.79
CA PRO A 202 15.89 10.97 -9.95
C PRO A 202 16.33 10.43 -11.32
N GLY A 203 16.80 11.31 -12.22
CA GLY A 203 17.08 10.97 -13.62
C GLY A 203 15.81 10.60 -14.43
N GLU A 204 16.00 9.80 -15.47
CA GLU A 204 14.88 9.32 -16.31
C GLU A 204 14.05 8.25 -15.58
N ILE A 205 12.78 8.55 -15.29
CA ILE A 205 11.83 7.61 -14.67
C ILE A 205 10.82 7.09 -15.70
N SER A 206 10.56 5.77 -15.68
CA SER A 206 9.43 5.15 -16.41
C SER A 206 8.19 4.93 -15.51
N PRO A 207 6.95 4.98 -16.03
CA PRO A 207 5.74 4.75 -15.24
C PRO A 207 5.66 3.34 -14.65
N ALA A 208 5.41 3.23 -13.35
CA ALA A 208 5.37 1.98 -12.59
C ALA A 208 3.96 1.41 -12.38
N ARG A 209 3.87 0.09 -12.22
CA ARG A 209 2.63 -0.64 -11.91
C ARG A 209 2.41 -0.83 -10.40
N ALA A 210 3.47 -0.79 -9.61
CA ALA A 210 3.45 -0.83 -8.16
C ALA A 210 4.51 0.11 -7.57
N ALA A 211 4.39 0.47 -6.30
CA ALA A 211 5.34 1.37 -5.63
C ALA A 211 5.76 0.84 -4.25
N VAL A 212 7.02 1.07 -3.90
CA VAL A 212 7.56 0.85 -2.55
C VAL A 212 8.00 2.19 -1.98
N ILE A 213 7.41 2.61 -0.85
CA ILE A 213 7.79 3.81 -0.10
C ILE A 213 8.60 3.37 1.12
N ILE A 214 9.88 3.69 1.16
CA ILE A 214 10.80 3.31 2.24
C ILE A 214 11.00 4.47 3.20
N PHE A 215 10.68 4.26 4.48
CA PHE A 215 10.81 5.22 5.57
C PHE A 215 12.02 4.92 6.48
N GLY A 216 12.57 5.98 7.06
CA GLY A 216 13.56 5.90 8.13
C GLY A 216 12.99 5.46 9.49
N PRO A 217 13.84 5.38 10.53
CA PRO A 217 13.41 5.14 11.89
C PRO A 217 12.69 6.38 12.46
N ASP A 218 11.37 6.40 12.30
CA ASP A 218 10.51 7.49 12.76
C ASP A 218 9.38 6.93 13.65
N ASP A 219 9.61 6.95 14.96
CA ASP A 219 8.71 6.44 16.01
C ASP A 219 7.72 7.49 16.53
N GLY A 220 7.71 8.70 15.94
CA GLY A 220 6.88 9.82 16.36
C GLY A 220 7.36 10.58 17.61
N SER A 221 8.56 10.29 18.14
CA SER A 221 9.15 11.04 19.27
C SER A 221 9.81 12.36 18.87
N GLY A 222 10.00 12.59 17.56
CA GLY A 222 10.60 13.79 16.97
C GLY A 222 9.58 14.87 16.61
N ASP A 223 9.59 15.33 15.35
CA ASP A 223 8.57 16.26 14.85
C ASP A 223 7.31 15.52 14.42
N GLU A 224 6.29 15.56 15.30
CA GLU A 224 4.95 15.01 15.05
C GLU A 224 4.35 15.48 13.71
N PHE A 225 4.64 16.71 13.26
CA PHE A 225 4.14 17.21 11.98
C PHE A 225 4.80 16.48 10.81
N ALA A 226 6.12 16.30 10.83
CA ALA A 226 6.83 15.55 9.81
C ALA A 226 6.41 14.07 9.79
N THR A 227 6.26 13.42 10.96
CA THR A 227 5.79 12.03 11.06
C THR A 227 4.37 11.88 10.49
N ARG A 228 3.45 12.80 10.83
CA ARG A 228 2.09 12.83 10.25
C ARG A 228 2.11 13.11 8.75
N ALA A 229 2.94 14.03 8.28
CA ALA A 229 3.06 14.38 6.86
C ALA A 229 3.57 13.18 6.02
N LYS A 230 4.51 12.39 6.55
CA LYS A 230 4.98 11.13 5.93
C LYS A 230 3.88 10.07 5.84
N ALA A 231 3.08 9.91 6.89
CA ALA A 231 1.93 8.99 6.86
C ALA A 231 0.87 9.46 5.85
N ARG A 232 0.56 10.76 5.84
CA ARG A 232 -0.36 11.38 4.86
C ARG A 232 0.11 11.29 3.42
N PHE A 233 1.41 11.38 3.19
CA PHE A 233 2.00 11.13 1.88
C PHE A 233 1.71 9.72 1.37
N ALA A 234 1.86 8.69 2.21
CA ALA A 234 1.49 7.32 1.84
C ALA A 234 -0.03 7.16 1.61
N ASP A 235 -0.87 7.74 2.48
CA ASP A 235 -2.35 7.77 2.32
C ASP A 235 -2.81 8.44 1.01
N GLY A 236 -2.09 9.47 0.57
CA GLY A 236 -2.34 10.17 -0.69
C GLY A 236 -1.86 9.35 -1.89
N PHE A 237 -0.62 8.86 -1.83
CA PHE A 237 0.00 8.08 -2.90
C PHE A 237 -0.79 6.80 -3.21
N ALA A 238 -1.18 6.04 -2.18
CA ALA A 238 -2.05 4.88 -2.32
C ALA A 238 -3.50 5.25 -2.67
N GLY A 239 -3.95 6.47 -2.35
CA GLY A 239 -5.20 7.04 -2.82
C GLY A 239 -5.34 6.99 -4.35
N THR A 240 -4.30 7.43 -5.06
CA THR A 240 -4.26 7.46 -6.54
C THR A 240 -3.66 6.19 -7.15
N GLY A 241 -2.42 5.83 -6.80
CA GLY A 241 -1.62 4.86 -7.57
C GLY A 241 -2.08 3.41 -7.47
N LYS A 242 -2.55 3.01 -6.28
CA LYS A 242 -2.78 1.60 -5.87
C LYS A 242 -1.52 0.73 -5.96
N ALA A 243 -1.64 -0.50 -5.44
CA ALA A 243 -0.56 -1.46 -5.33
C ALA A 243 0.71 -0.89 -4.65
N VAL A 244 0.54 -0.35 -3.44
CA VAL A 244 1.60 0.39 -2.72
C VAL A 244 2.04 -0.35 -1.47
N VAL A 245 3.35 -0.40 -1.23
CA VAL A 245 3.94 -0.94 0.00
C VAL A 245 4.71 0.15 0.73
N ALA A 246 4.25 0.53 1.92
CA ALA A 246 5.01 1.36 2.85
C ALA A 246 5.89 0.47 3.74
N ALA A 247 7.20 0.70 3.78
CA ALA A 247 8.17 -0.14 4.47
C ALA A 247 9.09 0.67 5.40
N GLY A 248 9.44 0.15 6.58
CA GLY A 248 10.38 0.82 7.48
C GLY A 248 10.94 -0.03 8.63
N PRO A 249 11.91 0.47 9.40
CA PRO A 249 12.43 -0.20 10.60
C PRO A 249 11.34 -0.44 11.65
N VAL A 250 11.48 -1.48 12.50
CA VAL A 250 10.44 -1.88 13.47
C VAL A 250 9.96 -0.76 14.41
N VAL A 251 10.84 0.20 14.75
CA VAL A 251 10.50 1.35 15.59
C VAL A 251 9.47 2.29 14.95
N SER A 252 9.39 2.32 13.61
CA SER A 252 8.41 3.16 12.89
C SER A 252 6.96 2.67 13.02
N ALA A 253 6.75 1.45 13.53
CA ALA A 253 5.45 0.84 13.74
C ALA A 253 4.92 0.95 15.19
N SER A 254 5.51 1.85 15.99
CA SER A 254 4.91 2.37 17.23
C SER A 254 3.61 3.11 16.94
N ASP A 255 2.71 3.24 17.93
CA ASP A 255 1.40 3.89 17.77
C ASP A 255 1.48 5.36 17.30
N THR A 256 2.63 6.02 17.51
CA THR A 256 2.95 7.38 17.07
C THR A 256 3.83 7.46 15.82
N GLY A 257 4.48 6.35 15.45
CA GLY A 257 5.43 6.29 14.33
C GLY A 257 4.76 6.20 12.96
N VAL A 258 5.51 6.51 11.90
CA VAL A 258 4.95 6.66 10.55
C VAL A 258 4.20 5.42 10.04
N ILE A 259 4.74 4.21 10.24
CA ILE A 259 4.06 2.96 9.85
C ILE A 259 2.85 2.68 10.76
N GLY A 260 2.92 3.03 12.05
CA GLY A 260 1.78 2.90 12.97
C GLY A 260 0.62 3.83 12.60
N LEU A 261 0.91 5.08 12.24
CA LEU A 261 -0.09 6.04 11.74
C LEU A 261 -0.74 5.57 10.44
N ILE A 262 0.03 4.99 9.50
CA ILE A 262 -0.53 4.41 8.26
C ILE A 262 -1.43 3.20 8.58
N ARG A 263 -1.00 2.30 9.49
CA ARG A 263 -1.81 1.17 9.97
C ARG A 263 -3.12 1.64 10.64
N ALA A 264 -3.08 2.75 11.37
CA ALA A 264 -4.25 3.36 12.01
C ALA A 264 -5.19 4.08 11.01
N ALA A 265 -4.67 4.55 9.86
CA ALA A 265 -5.48 5.15 8.80
C ALA A 265 -6.26 4.08 7.99
N GLY A 266 -5.66 2.90 7.78
CA GLY A 266 -6.34 1.77 7.13
C GLY A 266 -6.65 1.97 5.65
N THR A 267 -5.83 2.76 4.94
CA THR A 267 -6.00 3.09 3.52
C THR A 267 -5.96 1.83 2.63
N PRO A 268 -7.03 1.50 1.86
CA PRO A 268 -7.04 0.29 1.03
C PRO A 268 -6.07 0.34 -0.15
N GLY A 269 -5.35 -0.77 -0.38
CA GLY A 269 -4.26 -0.86 -1.37
C GLY A 269 -2.95 -0.20 -0.90
N LEU A 270 -2.71 -0.23 0.43
CA LEU A 270 -1.49 0.22 1.08
C LEU A 270 -1.02 -0.80 2.13
N THR A 271 -0.25 -1.79 1.70
CA THR A 271 0.39 -2.73 2.61
C THR A 271 1.49 -2.05 3.43
N THR A 272 1.60 -2.40 4.72
CA THR A 272 2.64 -1.88 5.62
C THR A 272 3.59 -2.97 6.10
N ILE A 273 4.88 -2.81 5.81
CA ILE A 273 5.97 -3.67 6.29
C ILE A 273 6.77 -2.93 7.35
N ASP A 274 6.89 -3.51 8.54
CA ASP A 274 7.88 -3.10 9.53
C ASP A 274 9.10 -4.02 9.52
N SER A 275 10.09 -3.72 10.36
CA SER A 275 11.31 -4.53 10.50
C SER A 275 12.18 -4.60 9.24
N LEU A 276 12.20 -3.56 8.40
CA LEU A 276 12.94 -3.56 7.13
C LEU A 276 14.46 -3.84 7.28
N SER A 277 15.04 -3.51 8.43
CA SER A 277 16.40 -3.86 8.84
C SER A 277 16.64 -5.35 9.13
N LYS A 278 15.81 -6.24 8.55
CA LYS A 278 15.83 -7.70 8.67
C LYS A 278 15.51 -8.31 7.31
N ALA A 279 16.17 -9.42 6.98
CA ALA A 279 15.94 -10.12 5.72
C ALA A 279 14.48 -10.57 5.55
N TYR A 280 13.80 -11.00 6.62
CA TYR A 280 12.36 -11.31 6.54
C TYR A 280 11.50 -10.08 6.21
N GLY A 281 11.88 -8.88 6.66
CA GLY A 281 11.20 -7.63 6.30
C GLY A 281 11.41 -7.27 4.83
N ARG A 282 12.66 -7.35 4.35
CA ARG A 282 13.02 -7.10 2.93
C ARG A 282 12.33 -8.09 1.98
N LEU A 283 12.30 -9.38 2.34
CA LEU A 283 11.48 -10.40 1.68
C LEU A 283 9.99 -10.05 1.71
N GLY A 284 9.49 -9.62 2.88
CA GLY A 284 8.11 -9.20 3.09
C GLY A 284 7.67 -8.09 2.13
N VAL A 285 8.53 -7.12 1.79
CA VAL A 285 8.25 -6.08 0.80
C VAL A 285 7.98 -6.67 -0.58
N VAL A 286 8.82 -7.58 -1.07
CA VAL A 286 8.68 -8.16 -2.41
C VAL A 286 7.42 -9.03 -2.52
N VAL A 287 7.13 -9.81 -1.47
CA VAL A 287 5.91 -10.62 -1.37
C VAL A 287 4.67 -9.72 -1.23
N ALA A 288 4.78 -8.56 -0.55
CA ALA A 288 3.72 -7.57 -0.43
C ALA A 288 3.40 -6.87 -1.75
N VAL A 289 4.40 -6.44 -2.53
CA VAL A 289 4.19 -5.86 -3.88
C VAL A 289 3.39 -6.83 -4.74
N ARG A 290 3.64 -8.14 -4.62
CA ARG A 290 2.85 -9.15 -5.33
C ARG A 290 1.45 -9.38 -4.75
N GLY A 291 1.25 -9.27 -3.44
CA GLY A 291 -0.07 -9.32 -2.81
C GLY A 291 -0.95 -8.14 -3.19
N GLU A 292 -0.39 -6.94 -3.16
CA GLU A 292 -0.97 -5.68 -3.63
C GLU A 292 -1.47 -5.77 -5.08
N LEU A 293 -0.65 -6.31 -5.98
CA LEU A 293 -1.04 -6.55 -7.39
C LEU A 293 -2.15 -7.59 -7.58
N GLU A 294 -2.47 -8.37 -6.54
CA GLU A 294 -3.60 -9.30 -6.47
C GLU A 294 -4.80 -8.77 -5.66
N GLY A 295 -4.75 -7.52 -5.20
CA GLY A 295 -5.78 -6.91 -4.36
C GLY A 295 -5.82 -7.46 -2.92
N ARG A 296 -4.65 -7.82 -2.38
CA ARG A 296 -4.48 -8.37 -1.02
C ARG A 296 -3.52 -7.48 -0.21
N ASP A 297 -4.08 -6.48 0.45
CA ASP A 297 -3.35 -5.58 1.35
C ASP A 297 -3.17 -6.18 2.77
N GLY A 298 -2.41 -5.49 3.63
CA GLY A 298 -2.25 -5.91 5.03
C GLY A 298 -1.16 -5.17 5.83
N ALA A 299 -0.88 -5.69 7.02
CA ALA A 299 0.11 -5.15 7.95
C ALA A 299 1.02 -6.29 8.44
N PHE A 300 2.31 -6.26 8.10
CA PHE A 300 3.24 -7.36 8.34
C PHE A 300 4.56 -6.92 8.98
N GLY A 301 5.17 -7.81 9.76
CA GLY A 301 6.41 -7.57 10.49
C GLY A 301 6.34 -8.07 11.94
N ALA A 302 7.13 -7.49 12.83
CA ALA A 302 7.30 -7.93 14.21
C ALA A 302 6.68 -6.99 15.26
N ALA A 303 6.18 -5.82 14.86
CA ALA A 303 5.44 -4.94 15.77
C ALA A 303 4.06 -5.54 16.13
N ALA A 304 3.52 -5.19 17.30
CA ALA A 304 2.22 -5.69 17.77
C ALA A 304 1.03 -5.27 16.89
N SER A 305 1.24 -4.29 16.00
CA SER A 305 0.28 -3.82 14.99
C SER A 305 0.30 -4.63 13.68
N ALA A 306 1.16 -5.65 13.56
CA ALA A 306 1.21 -6.57 12.41
C ALA A 306 0.33 -7.82 12.63
N THR A 307 -0.26 -8.35 11.54
CA THR A 307 -1.10 -9.56 11.56
C THR A 307 -0.30 -10.85 11.31
N ALA A 308 0.85 -10.76 10.65
CA ALA A 308 1.82 -11.85 10.47
C ALA A 308 3.24 -11.30 10.22
N ALA A 309 4.27 -12.13 10.39
CA ALA A 309 5.67 -11.72 10.20
C ALA A 309 6.02 -11.33 8.75
N VAL A 310 5.38 -12.00 7.77
CA VAL A 310 5.48 -11.74 6.33
C VAL A 310 4.12 -12.01 5.67
N PRO A 311 3.83 -11.44 4.48
CA PRO A 311 2.61 -11.76 3.75
C PRO A 311 2.58 -13.23 3.28
N PRO A 312 1.39 -13.81 3.03
CA PRO A 312 1.29 -15.15 2.45
C PRO A 312 1.95 -15.25 1.08
N VAL A 313 2.91 -16.17 0.94
CA VAL A 313 3.70 -16.36 -0.28
C VAL A 313 2.81 -16.84 -1.45
N PRO A 314 2.69 -16.07 -2.55
CA PRO A 314 1.88 -16.43 -3.72
C PRO A 314 2.43 -17.64 -4.47
N VAL A 315 1.56 -18.31 -5.25
CA VAL A 315 1.95 -19.41 -6.13
C VAL A 315 1.61 -19.10 -7.59
N GLY A 316 2.64 -18.87 -8.42
CA GLY A 316 2.51 -18.63 -9.86
C GLY A 316 2.92 -17.21 -10.31
N PRO A 317 2.97 -16.96 -11.64
CA PRO A 317 3.45 -15.71 -12.22
C PRO A 317 2.45 -14.55 -12.05
N PRO A 318 2.86 -13.30 -12.37
CA PRO A 318 2.05 -12.11 -12.57
C PRO A 318 0.52 -12.25 -12.68
N PRO A 319 -0.37 -11.60 -11.90
CA PRO A 319 -1.68 -11.27 -12.45
C PRO A 319 -1.47 -10.32 -13.63
N ALA A 320 -1.72 -10.78 -14.85
CA ALA A 320 -1.69 -9.92 -16.03
C ALA A 320 -2.72 -8.78 -15.90
N ILE A 321 -2.39 -7.59 -16.41
CA ILE A 321 -3.37 -6.49 -16.50
C ILE A 321 -4.48 -6.96 -17.46
N ARG A 322 -5.70 -7.02 -16.95
CA ARG A 322 -6.91 -7.22 -17.76
C ARG A 322 -7.60 -5.86 -17.87
N PRO A 323 -7.81 -5.32 -19.08
CA PRO A 323 -8.75 -4.22 -19.25
C PRO A 323 -10.10 -4.62 -18.65
N ASP A 324 -10.76 -3.69 -17.96
CA ASP A 324 -12.07 -3.92 -17.35
C ASP A 324 -13.16 -3.97 -18.43
N THR A 325 -13.20 -5.06 -19.19
CA THR A 325 -14.29 -5.40 -20.12
C THR A 325 -15.50 -5.90 -19.32
N ARG A 326 -16.02 -5.06 -18.42
CA ARG A 326 -17.36 -5.27 -17.86
C ARG A 326 -18.38 -5.08 -18.97
N ASP A 327 -19.20 -6.10 -19.17
CA ASP A 327 -19.94 -6.29 -20.40
C ASP A 327 -20.86 -5.10 -20.75
N SER A 328 -20.86 -4.75 -22.04
CA SER A 328 -21.88 -3.90 -22.66
C SER A 328 -22.94 -4.74 -23.42
N ASP A 329 -23.04 -6.01 -23.02
CA ASP A 329 -24.04 -7.01 -23.40
C ASP A 329 -24.57 -7.62 -22.07
N GLU A 330 -25.81 -8.11 -21.95
CA GLU A 330 -26.83 -8.33 -22.95
C GLU A 330 -28.20 -7.90 -22.37
N ALA A 331 -28.89 -6.96 -23.01
CA ALA A 331 -30.25 -6.56 -22.63
C ALA A 331 -31.28 -7.17 -23.60
N THR A 332 -31.33 -8.50 -23.66
CA THR A 332 -32.25 -9.25 -24.52
C THR A 332 -33.71 -9.04 -24.09
N PRO A 333 -34.62 -8.64 -25.00
CA PRO A 333 -36.06 -8.63 -24.71
C PRO A 333 -36.62 -10.05 -24.76
N ASP A 334 -37.31 -10.49 -23.71
CA ASP A 334 -38.01 -11.79 -23.67
C ASP A 334 -39.07 -11.90 -24.78
N ALA A 335 -38.84 -12.75 -25.78
CA ALA A 335 -39.72 -12.87 -26.95
C ALA A 335 -39.67 -14.23 -27.72
N ASP A 336 -39.76 -15.37 -27.02
CA ASP A 336 -40.35 -16.63 -27.57
C ASP A 336 -40.72 -17.53 -26.36
N ASN A 337 -41.99 -17.77 -26.01
CA ASN A 337 -42.99 -18.58 -26.73
C ASN A 337 -42.47 -19.96 -27.17
N ARG A 338 -42.94 -21.03 -26.51
CA ARG A 338 -43.29 -22.30 -27.17
C ARG A 338 -44.07 -23.29 -26.28
N ASP A 339 -45.21 -23.71 -26.83
CA ASP A 339 -45.82 -25.04 -26.82
C ASP A 339 -45.95 -25.86 -25.52
N ALA A 340 -47.21 -26.07 -25.10
CA ALA A 340 -47.68 -27.38 -24.66
C ALA A 340 -49.19 -27.62 -24.92
N ASP A 341 -49.48 -28.71 -25.65
CA ASP A 341 -50.71 -29.52 -25.65
C ASP A 341 -52.00 -29.04 -26.37
N SER A 342 -52.94 -29.99 -26.52
CA SER A 342 -54.19 -29.95 -27.32
C SER A 342 -55.20 -30.98 -26.73
N PRO A 343 -56.41 -31.25 -27.26
CA PRO A 343 -57.14 -30.62 -28.38
C PRO A 343 -58.63 -30.24 -28.06
N ALA A 344 -59.35 -29.79 -29.10
CA ALA A 344 -60.82 -29.81 -29.28
C ALA A 344 -61.72 -28.86 -28.46
N GLY A 345 -62.65 -28.17 -29.14
CA GLY A 345 -63.63 -27.26 -28.51
C GLY A 345 -64.33 -26.29 -29.48
N GLU A 346 -65.28 -26.81 -30.25
CA GLU A 346 -66.41 -26.18 -30.98
C GLU A 346 -66.70 -24.65 -31.00
N GLN A 347 -67.28 -24.25 -32.16
CA GLN A 347 -68.27 -23.18 -32.40
C GLN A 347 -67.83 -21.72 -32.72
N GLN A 348 -68.41 -21.25 -33.84
CA GLN A 348 -68.45 -19.91 -34.47
C GLN A 348 -69.79 -19.21 -34.04
N PRO A 349 -70.20 -17.97 -34.47
CA PRO A 349 -69.62 -17.07 -35.48
C PRO A 349 -69.73 -15.51 -35.28
N ALA A 350 -69.04 -14.79 -36.19
CA ALA A 350 -69.46 -13.59 -36.95
C ALA A 350 -69.65 -12.16 -36.37
N ALA A 351 -69.44 -11.22 -37.31
CA ALA A 351 -69.89 -9.82 -37.44
C ALA A 351 -68.92 -8.69 -37.00
N ASP A 352 -68.76 -7.57 -37.74
CA ASP A 352 -68.87 -7.33 -39.20
C ASP A 352 -68.05 -6.04 -39.55
N ASN A 353 -67.75 -5.78 -40.83
CA ASN A 353 -66.92 -4.64 -41.30
C ASN A 353 -67.80 -3.52 -41.92
N PRO A 354 -67.47 -2.21 -41.78
CA PRO A 354 -66.69 -1.55 -42.85
C PRO A 354 -65.83 -0.31 -42.47
N GLN A 355 -64.86 0.00 -43.36
CA GLN A 355 -64.16 1.30 -43.57
C GLN A 355 -65.04 2.34 -44.33
N PRO A 356 -64.61 3.60 -44.64
CA PRO A 356 -63.50 4.47 -44.16
C PRO A 356 -64.10 5.82 -43.61
N PRO A 357 -63.61 7.09 -43.78
CA PRO A 357 -62.32 7.68 -44.21
C PRO A 357 -61.81 8.84 -43.29
N ALA A 358 -61.03 9.79 -43.84
CA ALA A 358 -60.51 11.05 -43.27
C ALA A 358 -60.40 12.12 -44.39
N PRO A 359 -59.85 13.36 -44.21
CA PRO A 359 -59.58 14.20 -43.02
C PRO A 359 -60.41 15.53 -43.09
N PRO A 360 -60.13 16.66 -42.36
CA PRO A 360 -58.99 17.57 -42.64
C PRO A 360 -58.40 18.35 -41.41
N ALA A 361 -57.43 19.23 -41.67
CA ALA A 361 -56.88 20.30 -40.77
C ALA A 361 -57.63 21.65 -41.03
N PRO A 362 -57.24 22.89 -40.57
CA PRO A 362 -55.99 23.36 -39.90
C PRO A 362 -56.16 24.41 -38.74
N ALA A 363 -55.03 25.00 -38.28
CA ALA A 363 -54.79 26.40 -37.79
C ALA A 363 -55.79 27.12 -36.82
N ALA A 364 -55.43 28.00 -35.87
CA ALA A 364 -54.20 28.58 -35.30
C ALA A 364 -54.52 29.01 -33.82
N ASP A 365 -53.92 29.96 -33.06
CA ASP A 365 -52.84 30.98 -33.21
C ASP A 365 -52.38 31.45 -31.78
N GLY A 366 -51.38 32.35 -31.68
CA GLY A 366 -50.94 33.02 -30.43
C GLY A 366 -49.80 32.29 -29.68
N ALA A 367 -48.66 32.85 -29.28
CA ALA A 367 -48.21 34.24 -29.02
C ALA A 367 -48.90 34.96 -27.83
N ALA A 368 -48.21 35.59 -26.87
CA ALA A 368 -46.75 35.69 -26.65
C ALA A 368 -46.33 35.69 -25.13
N PRO A 369 -45.57 36.65 -24.53
CA PRO A 369 -44.31 36.28 -23.86
C PRO A 369 -44.13 36.70 -22.38
N ALA A 370 -42.96 36.33 -21.82
CA ALA A 370 -42.29 36.93 -20.65
C ALA A 370 -41.76 38.38 -20.98
N PRO A 371 -41.05 39.15 -20.10
CA PRO A 371 -40.39 38.78 -18.84
C PRO A 371 -40.43 39.85 -17.70
N ALA A 372 -39.56 39.65 -16.68
CA ALA A 372 -39.18 40.57 -15.59
C ALA A 372 -40.26 40.84 -14.52
N GLU A 373 -39.93 41.10 -13.24
CA GLU A 373 -38.62 41.40 -12.62
C GLU A 373 -37.94 40.22 -11.89
#